data_AF-A0A8S4G5S6-F1
#
_entry.id   AF-A0A8S4G5S6-F1
#
_cell.length_a   1.000
_cell.length_b   1.000
_cell.length_c   1.000
_cell.angle_alpha   90.00
_cell.angle_beta   90.00
_cell.angle_gamma   90.00
#
_symmetry.space_group_name_H-M   'P 1'
#
loop_
_entity.id
_entity.type
_entity.pdbx_description
1 polymer ?
#
loop_
_entity_poly.entity_id
_entity_poly.type
_entity_poly.pdbx_seq_one_letter_code
_entity_poly.pdbx_strand_id
1 'polypeptide(L)'
;ATKHHVEYLHLILQQAGISSTYAYSGLDASARKIALGRFSNKKCSVLIVTDVAARGLDLPALDTVINYNFPATPKLFVHRVGRSARAGRAGRAFSLVAADDVAHLLDLQLFLGTELAPPSSVKQAGASCPSGVWGGVAAAALEMRHQDVMAWEKNHSEIEDAARVCGRGWQQYQRWREPASAEANKRAKSITVPTAIHPYLLDETQVAASDMVEQIKNYTPKGTILELTAKFDSPMYLAMKAKKQKHGKTVEKKRENMKSEAGLLEDNLDFKVSKRSSNITSKKKKKEVVQDENYIPHFASDQHTEMGMAVNFSAGASAAELDLGVDTGDADRSRRNQLRWDRKRKKMVQDSDGSRKMIRTEFGGRIPATYRSGRYDEWKKRNAPADDDDDDHSNANRKKPVSEFRPHWMKHNERLANKKAGASKEFKDKQQIVKERLRKEKLKQRLKHKGKGKKGGRKKK
;
A
#
# COMPACT_ATOMS: atom_id res chain seq x y z
N ALA A 1 -0.62 -12.97 -16.74
CA ALA A 1 -1.68 -12.87 -15.71
C ALA A 1 -1.71 -14.14 -14.88
N THR A 2 -1.85 -14.03 -13.56
CA THR A 2 -1.89 -15.17 -12.62
C THR A 2 -3.34 -15.64 -12.40
N LYS A 3 -3.54 -16.91 -12.00
CA LYS A 3 -4.88 -17.42 -11.63
C LYS A 3 -5.50 -16.63 -10.46
N HIS A 4 -4.66 -16.19 -9.53
CA HIS A 4 -5.10 -15.43 -8.36
C HIS A 4 -5.60 -14.02 -8.70
N HIS A 5 -5.01 -13.39 -9.73
CA HIS A 5 -5.53 -12.12 -10.25
C HIS A 5 -6.95 -12.28 -10.80
N VAL A 6 -7.23 -13.41 -11.47
CA VAL A 6 -8.54 -13.69 -12.04
C VAL A 6 -9.61 -13.84 -10.96
N GLU A 7 -9.28 -14.57 -9.89
CA GLU A 7 -10.16 -14.76 -8.73
C GLU A 7 -10.40 -13.43 -7.99
N TYR A 8 -9.35 -12.67 -7.73
CA TYR A 8 -9.44 -11.35 -7.10
C TYR A 8 -10.30 -10.38 -7.91
N LEU A 9 -10.10 -10.30 -9.23
CA LEU A 9 -10.91 -9.45 -10.11
C LEU A 9 -12.38 -9.87 -10.12
N HIS A 10 -12.66 -11.18 -10.10
CA HIS A 10 -14.03 -11.68 -10.03
C HIS A 10 -14.74 -11.20 -8.76
N LEU A 11 -14.09 -11.28 -7.60
CA LEU A 11 -14.64 -10.80 -6.33
C LEU A 11 -14.90 -9.29 -6.34
N ILE A 12 -13.96 -8.49 -6.87
CA ILE A 12 -14.15 -7.04 -6.99
C ILE A 12 -15.32 -6.71 -7.92
N LEU A 13 -15.41 -7.36 -9.08
CA LEU A 13 -16.49 -7.12 -10.01
C LEU A 13 -17.85 -7.52 -9.42
N GLN A 14 -17.89 -8.62 -8.65
CA GLN A 14 -19.09 -9.04 -7.94
C GLN A 14 -19.52 -7.99 -6.92
N GLN A 15 -18.58 -7.42 -6.16
CA GLN A 15 -18.87 -6.35 -5.21
C GLN A 15 -19.32 -5.05 -5.91
N ALA A 16 -18.79 -4.78 -7.09
CA ALA A 16 -19.21 -3.67 -7.95
C ALA A 16 -20.57 -3.90 -8.65
N GLY A 17 -21.23 -5.03 -8.43
CA GLY A 17 -22.51 -5.38 -9.06
C GLY A 17 -22.42 -5.79 -10.53
N ILE A 18 -21.22 -6.11 -11.02
CA ILE A 18 -20.97 -6.50 -12.41
C ILE A 18 -20.97 -8.03 -12.52
N SER A 19 -21.92 -8.58 -13.29
CA SER A 19 -22.00 -10.03 -13.55
C SER A 19 -20.77 -10.51 -14.32
N SER A 20 -19.89 -11.22 -13.63
CA SER A 20 -18.64 -11.73 -14.17
C SER A 20 -18.51 -13.24 -13.98
N THR A 21 -17.75 -13.86 -14.85
CA THR A 21 -17.36 -15.28 -14.77
C THR A 21 -15.88 -15.38 -15.14
N TYR A 22 -15.22 -16.46 -14.72
CA TYR A 22 -13.80 -16.64 -14.97
C TYR A 22 -13.42 -18.02 -15.53
N ALA A 23 -12.30 -18.08 -16.24
CA ALA A 23 -11.70 -19.31 -16.74
C ALA A 23 -10.17 -19.24 -16.71
N TYR A 24 -9.53 -20.21 -16.05
CA TYR A 24 -8.07 -20.36 -16.04
C TYR A 24 -7.66 -21.84 -16.17
N SER A 25 -6.38 -22.11 -16.43
CA SER A 25 -5.89 -23.45 -16.82
C SER A 25 -6.09 -24.52 -15.73
N GLY A 26 -5.91 -24.16 -14.46
CA GLY A 26 -6.11 -25.06 -13.32
C GLY A 26 -7.57 -25.32 -12.94
N LEU A 27 -8.55 -24.73 -13.64
CA LEU A 27 -9.97 -24.99 -13.41
C LEU A 27 -10.39 -26.28 -14.15
N ASP A 28 -11.27 -27.06 -13.54
CA ASP A 28 -11.84 -28.27 -14.14
C ASP A 28 -12.45 -27.99 -15.53
N ALA A 29 -12.34 -28.97 -16.42
CA ALA A 29 -12.80 -28.83 -17.80
C ALA A 29 -14.31 -28.63 -17.89
N SER A 30 -15.09 -29.27 -17.02
CA SER A 30 -16.55 -29.08 -16.93
C SER A 30 -16.89 -27.67 -16.46
N ALA A 31 -16.24 -27.21 -15.39
CA ALA A 31 -16.41 -25.85 -14.86
C ALA A 31 -16.07 -24.78 -15.92
N ARG A 32 -15.03 -25.01 -16.73
CA ARG A 32 -14.66 -24.12 -17.85
C ARG A 32 -15.73 -24.05 -18.93
N LYS A 33 -16.34 -25.19 -19.30
CA LYS A 33 -17.47 -25.24 -20.24
C LYS A 33 -18.71 -24.55 -19.69
N ILE A 34 -19.01 -24.72 -18.41
CA ILE A 34 -20.13 -24.04 -17.73
C ILE A 34 -19.90 -22.52 -17.74
N ALA A 35 -18.69 -22.07 -17.39
CA ALA A 35 -18.32 -20.67 -17.42
C ALA A 35 -18.48 -20.06 -18.83
N LEU A 36 -17.98 -20.76 -19.84
CA LEU A 36 -18.13 -20.34 -21.24
C LEU A 36 -19.62 -20.34 -21.68
N GLY A 37 -20.39 -21.34 -21.27
CA GLY A 37 -21.83 -21.41 -21.56
C GLY A 37 -22.62 -20.28 -20.91
N ARG A 38 -22.27 -19.85 -19.69
CA ARG A 38 -22.89 -18.68 -19.04
C ARG A 38 -22.61 -17.39 -19.81
N PHE A 39 -21.37 -17.22 -20.27
CA PHE A 39 -20.97 -16.06 -21.06
C PHE A 39 -21.61 -16.06 -22.47
N SER A 40 -21.56 -17.18 -23.19
CA SER A 40 -22.14 -17.31 -24.53
C SER A 40 -23.66 -17.08 -24.55
N ASN A 41 -24.36 -17.53 -23.50
CA ASN A 41 -25.79 -17.30 -23.32
C ASN A 41 -26.12 -15.90 -22.74
N LYS A 42 -25.15 -14.97 -22.69
CA LYS A 42 -25.29 -13.60 -22.17
C LYS A 42 -25.80 -13.51 -20.71
N LYS A 43 -25.66 -14.57 -19.91
CA LYS A 43 -26.00 -14.56 -18.47
C LYS A 43 -24.98 -13.77 -17.66
N CYS A 44 -23.74 -13.70 -18.15
CA CYS A 44 -22.68 -12.87 -17.60
C CYS A 44 -22.16 -11.93 -18.67
N SER A 45 -21.90 -10.68 -18.26
CA SER A 45 -21.45 -9.61 -19.16
C SER A 45 -19.94 -9.63 -19.35
N VAL A 46 -19.18 -10.12 -18.36
CA VAL A 46 -17.73 -10.13 -18.37
C VAL A 46 -17.20 -11.55 -18.18
N LEU A 47 -16.24 -11.95 -19.02
CA LEU A 47 -15.48 -13.19 -18.88
C LEU A 47 -14.00 -12.88 -18.67
N ILE A 48 -13.47 -13.24 -17.50
CA ILE A 48 -12.06 -13.04 -17.16
C ILE A 48 -11.28 -14.32 -17.49
N VAL A 49 -10.24 -14.23 -18.32
CA VAL A 49 -9.49 -15.41 -18.79
C VAL A 49 -7.99 -15.15 -18.77
N THR A 50 -7.19 -16.20 -18.50
CA THR A 50 -5.74 -16.17 -18.70
C THR A 50 -5.33 -16.67 -20.09
N ASP A 51 -4.16 -16.25 -20.58
CA ASP A 51 -3.66 -16.63 -21.92
C ASP A 51 -3.64 -18.14 -22.18
N VAL A 52 -3.28 -18.92 -21.16
CA VAL A 52 -3.23 -20.39 -21.25
C VAL A 52 -4.63 -20.98 -21.39
N ALA A 53 -5.61 -20.42 -20.69
CA ALA A 53 -6.98 -20.89 -20.77
C ALA A 53 -7.69 -20.44 -22.05
N ALA A 54 -7.37 -19.26 -22.57
CA ALA A 54 -7.94 -18.75 -23.81
C ALA A 54 -7.49 -19.56 -25.04
N ARG A 55 -6.33 -20.23 -24.98
CA ARG A 55 -5.87 -21.15 -26.03
C ARG A 55 -6.69 -22.44 -25.99
N GLY A 56 -7.41 -22.71 -27.07
CA GLY A 56 -8.27 -23.90 -27.18
C GLY A 56 -9.69 -23.71 -26.63
N LEU A 57 -10.04 -22.51 -26.14
CA LEU A 57 -11.44 -22.13 -25.98
C LEU A 57 -11.94 -21.53 -27.28
N ASP A 58 -13.00 -22.11 -27.83
CA ASP A 58 -13.74 -21.48 -28.90
C ASP A 58 -14.66 -20.42 -28.30
N LEU A 59 -14.16 -19.18 -28.28
CA LEU A 59 -14.90 -18.02 -27.81
C LEU A 59 -15.77 -17.49 -28.96
N PRO A 60 -17.07 -17.21 -28.71
CA PRO A 60 -17.91 -16.54 -29.70
C PRO A 60 -17.33 -15.16 -30.05
N ALA A 61 -17.76 -14.59 -31.18
CA ALA A 61 -17.32 -13.25 -31.60
C ALA A 61 -17.57 -12.24 -30.47
N LEU A 62 -16.51 -11.55 -30.03
CA LEU A 62 -16.56 -10.58 -28.93
C LEU A 62 -16.60 -9.15 -29.48
N ASP A 63 -17.44 -8.29 -28.92
CA ASP A 63 -17.46 -6.89 -29.34
C ASP A 63 -16.26 -6.11 -28.79
N THR A 64 -15.85 -6.42 -27.55
CA THR A 64 -14.78 -5.71 -26.85
C THR A 64 -13.85 -6.67 -26.12
N VAL A 65 -12.54 -6.45 -26.26
CA VAL A 65 -11.48 -7.14 -25.50
C VAL A 65 -10.75 -6.13 -24.62
N ILE A 66 -10.60 -6.43 -23.33
CA ILE A 66 -9.88 -5.56 -22.39
C ILE A 66 -8.64 -6.32 -21.88
N ASN A 67 -7.46 -5.80 -22.21
CA ASN A 67 -6.20 -6.26 -21.64
C ASN A 67 -5.99 -5.58 -20.27
N TYR A 68 -6.39 -6.27 -19.20
CA TYR A 68 -6.17 -5.79 -17.83
C TYR A 68 -4.67 -5.71 -17.47
N ASN A 69 -3.91 -6.76 -17.79
CA ASN A 69 -2.45 -6.71 -17.76
C ASN A 69 -1.91 -6.67 -19.18
N PHE A 70 -0.99 -5.74 -19.44
CA PHE A 70 -0.35 -5.64 -20.74
C PHE A 70 0.45 -6.92 -21.06
N PRO A 71 0.32 -7.49 -22.27
CA PRO A 71 1.06 -8.70 -22.66
C PRO A 71 2.57 -8.44 -22.72
N ALA A 72 3.38 -9.45 -22.38
CA ALA A 72 4.85 -9.32 -22.43
C ALA A 72 5.39 -9.32 -23.86
N THR A 73 4.74 -10.04 -24.78
CA THR A 73 5.16 -10.15 -26.18
C THR A 73 4.10 -9.61 -27.14
N PRO A 74 4.51 -8.93 -28.24
CA PRO A 74 3.58 -8.44 -29.26
C PRO A 74 2.73 -9.55 -29.90
N LYS A 75 3.29 -10.74 -30.07
CA LYS A 75 2.55 -11.89 -30.60
C LYS A 75 1.37 -12.30 -29.70
N LEU A 76 1.54 -12.22 -28.37
CA LEU A 76 0.44 -12.48 -27.43
C LEU A 76 -0.64 -11.41 -27.55
N PHE A 77 -0.26 -10.14 -27.73
CA PHE A 77 -1.22 -9.06 -27.97
C PHE A 77 -2.13 -9.35 -29.16
N VAL A 78 -1.55 -9.70 -30.32
CA VAL A 78 -2.33 -10.01 -31.53
C VAL A 78 -3.27 -11.20 -31.30
N HIS A 79 -2.83 -12.25 -30.60
CA HIS A 79 -3.69 -13.39 -30.28
C HIS A 79 -4.90 -13.04 -29.39
N ARG A 80 -4.75 -12.06 -28.49
CA ARG A 80 -5.83 -11.56 -27.63
C ARG A 80 -6.81 -10.69 -28.40
N VAL A 81 -6.29 -9.69 -29.13
CA VAL A 81 -7.13 -8.75 -29.89
C VAL A 81 -7.86 -9.45 -31.05
N GLY A 82 -7.23 -10.46 -31.66
CA GLY A 82 -7.85 -11.30 -32.70
C GLY A 82 -9.05 -12.14 -32.25
N ARG A 83 -9.52 -11.99 -31.01
CA ARG A 83 -10.80 -12.55 -30.54
C ARG A 83 -12.00 -11.65 -30.83
N SER A 84 -11.78 -10.34 -31.00
CA SER A 84 -12.85 -9.36 -31.21
C SER A 84 -13.25 -9.22 -32.69
N ALA A 85 -12.27 -9.12 -33.59
CA ALA A 85 -12.50 -9.04 -35.02
C ALA A 85 -12.47 -10.44 -35.66
N ARG A 86 -13.62 -11.12 -35.72
CA ARG A 86 -13.81 -12.39 -36.42
C ARG A 86 -14.95 -12.26 -37.44
N ALA A 87 -14.79 -12.89 -38.60
CA ALA A 87 -15.80 -12.95 -39.67
C ALA A 87 -16.28 -11.57 -40.18
N GLY A 88 -15.37 -10.61 -40.36
CA GLY A 88 -15.67 -9.30 -40.96
C GLY A 88 -16.37 -8.29 -40.04
N ARG A 89 -16.62 -8.63 -38.77
CA ARG A 89 -17.13 -7.68 -37.77
C ARG A 89 -16.01 -6.79 -37.21
N ALA A 90 -16.30 -5.51 -37.04
CA ALA A 90 -15.45 -4.59 -36.30
C ALA A 90 -15.53 -4.91 -34.81
N GLY A 91 -14.37 -5.01 -34.16
CA GLY A 91 -14.24 -5.24 -32.73
C GLY A 91 -13.33 -4.18 -32.10
N ARG A 92 -13.50 -3.93 -30.80
CA ARG A 92 -12.69 -2.96 -30.05
C ARG A 92 -11.75 -3.69 -29.11
N ALA A 93 -10.56 -3.12 -28.91
CA ALA A 93 -9.63 -3.59 -27.89
C ALA A 93 -9.07 -2.43 -27.07
N PHE A 94 -9.19 -2.54 -25.75
CA PHE A 94 -8.61 -1.60 -24.80
C PHE A 94 -7.46 -2.27 -24.07
N SER A 95 -6.36 -1.55 -23.85
CA SER A 95 -5.22 -2.07 -23.10
C SER A 95 -4.82 -1.11 -22.00
N LEU A 96 -4.81 -1.61 -20.77
CA LEU A 96 -4.32 -0.85 -19.63
C LEU A 96 -2.80 -1.00 -19.58
N VAL A 97 -2.11 0.12 -19.56
CA VAL A 97 -0.64 0.19 -19.57
C VAL A 97 -0.18 0.84 -18.28
N ALA A 98 0.56 0.10 -17.46
CA ALA A 98 1.25 0.64 -16.30
C ALA A 98 2.60 1.26 -16.73
N ALA A 99 3.23 2.04 -15.84
CA ALA A 99 4.55 2.63 -16.10
C ALA A 99 5.61 1.56 -16.46
N ASP A 100 5.56 0.41 -15.80
CA ASP A 100 6.46 -0.73 -16.06
C ASP A 100 6.21 -1.39 -17.42
N ASP A 101 5.03 -1.19 -18.00
CA ASP A 101 4.62 -1.82 -19.27
C ASP A 101 4.94 -0.97 -20.51
N VAL A 102 5.40 0.27 -20.32
CA VAL A 102 5.71 1.19 -21.43
C VAL A 102 6.77 0.61 -22.36
N ALA A 103 7.76 -0.12 -21.84
CA ALA A 103 8.76 -0.77 -22.67
C ALA A 103 8.14 -1.85 -23.58
N HIS A 104 7.19 -2.64 -23.06
CA HIS A 104 6.47 -3.63 -23.87
C HIS A 104 5.56 -2.97 -24.92
N LEU A 105 5.02 -1.79 -24.62
CA LEU A 105 4.22 -1.01 -25.57
C LEU A 105 5.06 -0.54 -26.77
N LEU A 106 6.30 -0.11 -26.53
CA LEU A 106 7.21 0.30 -27.60
C LEU A 106 7.60 -0.86 -28.50
N ASP A 107 7.84 -2.04 -27.93
CA ASP A 107 8.06 -3.26 -28.72
C ASP A 107 6.83 -3.62 -29.56
N LEU A 108 5.62 -3.41 -29.02
CA LEU A 108 4.38 -3.61 -29.76
C LEU A 108 4.23 -2.61 -30.92
N GLN A 109 4.52 -1.33 -30.69
CA GLN A 109 4.48 -0.28 -31.71
C GLN A 109 5.44 -0.61 -32.86
N LEU A 110 6.66 -1.05 -32.54
CA LEU A 110 7.64 -1.50 -33.54
C LEU A 110 7.16 -2.73 -34.31
N PHE A 111 6.54 -3.69 -33.61
CA PHE A 111 6.00 -4.90 -34.24
C PHE A 111 4.82 -4.64 -35.17
N LEU A 112 3.92 -3.72 -34.81
CA LEU A 112 2.77 -3.36 -35.61
C LEU A 112 3.09 -2.34 -36.72
N GLY A 113 4.23 -1.65 -36.63
CA GLY A 113 4.61 -0.58 -37.55
C GLY A 113 3.66 0.62 -37.50
N THR A 114 2.91 0.78 -36.40
CA THR A 114 1.91 1.85 -36.24
C THR A 114 2.24 2.68 -35.02
N GLU A 115 2.42 3.98 -35.21
CA GLU A 115 2.68 4.89 -34.10
C GLU A 115 1.39 5.24 -33.36
N LEU A 116 1.47 5.29 -32.04
CA LEU A 116 0.34 5.66 -31.21
C LEU A 116 0.17 7.18 -31.20
N ALA A 117 -1.03 7.63 -31.54
CA ALA A 117 -1.37 9.03 -31.57
C ALA A 117 -1.64 9.56 -30.15
N PRO A 118 -1.05 10.70 -29.75
CA PRO A 118 -1.41 11.35 -28.50
C PRO A 118 -2.86 11.85 -28.57
N PRO A 119 -3.54 12.01 -27.42
CA PRO A 119 -4.97 12.30 -27.41
C PRO A 119 -5.28 13.69 -27.97
N SER A 120 -4.31 14.63 -27.91
CA SER A 120 -4.40 15.98 -28.49
C SER A 120 -4.51 16.00 -30.02
N SER A 121 -4.05 14.95 -30.70
CA SER A 121 -4.10 14.87 -32.17
C SER A 121 -5.47 14.41 -32.70
N VAL A 122 -6.34 13.90 -31.82
CA VAL A 122 -7.60 13.27 -32.18
C VAL A 122 -8.76 14.20 -31.88
N LYS A 123 -9.45 14.66 -32.93
CA LYS A 123 -10.61 15.55 -32.81
C LYS A 123 -11.94 14.83 -32.55
N GLN A 124 -12.01 13.53 -32.83
CA GLN A 124 -13.23 12.74 -32.68
C GLN A 124 -13.30 12.13 -31.28
N ALA A 125 -14.35 12.45 -30.53
CA ALA A 125 -14.60 11.94 -29.18
C ALA A 125 -15.65 10.80 -29.19
N GLY A 126 -15.66 10.00 -28.12
CA GLY A 126 -16.66 8.96 -27.91
C GLY A 126 -16.51 7.70 -28.78
N ALA A 127 -17.63 7.12 -29.20
CA ALA A 127 -17.66 5.81 -29.88
C ALA A 127 -16.94 5.80 -31.24
N SER A 128 -16.71 6.96 -31.88
CA SER A 128 -16.04 7.07 -33.18
C SER A 128 -14.51 7.25 -33.10
N CYS A 129 -13.89 7.14 -31.92
CA CYS A 129 -12.44 7.30 -31.79
C CYS A 129 -11.64 6.39 -32.74
N PRO A 130 -10.63 6.92 -33.45
CA PRO A 130 -9.74 6.13 -34.30
C PRO A 130 -8.91 5.13 -33.47
N SER A 131 -8.41 4.08 -34.12
CA SER A 131 -7.52 3.11 -33.50
C SER A 131 -6.14 3.70 -33.23
N GLY A 132 -5.47 3.24 -32.16
CA GLY A 132 -4.08 3.61 -31.88
C GLY A 132 -3.91 4.90 -31.08
N VAL A 133 -4.91 5.28 -30.29
CA VAL A 133 -4.82 6.45 -29.40
C VAL A 133 -4.26 6.03 -28.06
N TRP A 134 -3.27 6.77 -27.57
CA TRP A 134 -2.72 6.60 -26.24
C TRP A 134 -3.12 7.82 -25.39
N GLY A 135 -3.93 7.60 -24.36
CA GLY A 135 -4.30 8.64 -23.39
C GLY A 135 -4.47 8.07 -21.99
N GLY A 136 -4.55 8.96 -21.01
CA GLY A 136 -4.82 8.65 -19.61
C GLY A 136 -6.31 8.52 -19.29
N VAL A 137 -6.60 8.02 -18.10
CA VAL A 137 -7.94 8.06 -17.50
C VAL A 137 -8.04 9.31 -16.62
N ALA A 138 -9.22 9.92 -16.53
CA ALA A 138 -9.45 11.06 -15.65
C ALA A 138 -9.10 10.72 -14.19
N ALA A 139 -8.07 11.37 -13.64
CA ALA A 139 -7.51 11.03 -12.34
C ALA A 139 -8.55 11.12 -11.21
N ALA A 140 -9.44 12.11 -11.25
CA ALA A 140 -10.48 12.28 -10.23
C ALA A 140 -11.47 11.10 -10.19
N ALA A 141 -11.92 10.62 -11.36
CA ALA A 141 -12.84 9.48 -11.43
C ALA A 141 -12.15 8.18 -11.00
N LEU A 142 -10.87 8.02 -11.33
CA LEU A 142 -10.07 6.87 -10.94
C LEU A 142 -9.85 6.83 -9.42
N GLU A 143 -9.53 7.97 -8.80
CA GLU A 143 -9.28 8.07 -7.36
C GLU A 143 -10.51 7.70 -6.54
N MET A 144 -11.71 8.17 -6.92
CA MET A 144 -12.94 7.76 -6.22
C MET A 144 -13.14 6.24 -6.28
N ARG A 145 -12.97 5.65 -7.47
CA ARG A 145 -13.11 4.20 -7.65
C ARG A 145 -12.02 3.41 -6.92
N HIS A 146 -10.82 3.97 -6.79
CA HIS A 146 -9.75 3.38 -6.01
C HIS A 146 -10.10 3.35 -4.52
N GLN A 147 -10.67 4.42 -3.99
CA GLN A 147 -11.13 4.48 -2.60
C GLN A 147 -12.23 3.45 -2.32
N ASP A 148 -13.16 3.24 -3.25
CA ASP A 148 -14.19 2.19 -3.14
C ASP A 148 -13.55 0.80 -3.02
N VAL A 149 -12.58 0.48 -3.88
CA VAL A 149 -11.88 -0.81 -3.84
C VAL A 149 -11.10 -0.97 -2.53
N MET A 150 -10.41 0.07 -2.07
CA MET A 150 -9.69 0.06 -0.79
C MET A 150 -10.65 -0.12 0.40
N ALA A 151 -11.86 0.43 0.33
CA ALA A 151 -12.90 0.20 1.32
C ALA A 151 -13.40 -1.26 1.28
N TRP A 152 -13.60 -1.83 0.09
CA TRP A 152 -14.02 -3.23 -0.05
C TRP A 152 -12.99 -4.22 0.47
N GLU A 153 -11.70 -3.97 0.21
CA GLU A 153 -10.60 -4.78 0.74
C GLU A 153 -10.54 -4.77 2.26
N LYS A 154 -10.84 -3.64 2.91
CA LYS A 154 -10.88 -3.54 4.38
C LYS A 154 -12.13 -4.16 4.98
N ASN A 155 -13.25 -4.08 4.26
CA ASN A 155 -14.55 -4.53 4.78
C ASN A 155 -14.79 -6.03 4.58
N HIS A 156 -14.20 -6.65 3.55
CA HIS A 156 -14.42 -8.05 3.21
C HIS A 156 -13.14 -8.88 3.35
N SER A 157 -13.12 -9.83 4.28
CA SER A 157 -11.98 -10.70 4.53
C SER A 157 -11.59 -11.56 3.32
N GLU A 158 -12.57 -11.99 2.52
CA GLU A 158 -12.33 -12.79 1.31
C GLU A 158 -11.54 -12.01 0.25
N ILE A 159 -11.86 -10.72 0.08
CA ILE A 159 -11.18 -9.83 -0.86
C ILE A 159 -9.78 -9.52 -0.34
N GLU A 160 -9.62 -9.28 0.96
CA GLU A 160 -8.31 -9.04 1.58
C GLU A 160 -7.35 -10.23 1.38
N ASP A 161 -7.82 -11.44 1.64
CA ASP A 161 -7.04 -12.65 1.46
C ASP A 161 -6.69 -12.87 -0.02
N ALA A 162 -7.65 -12.66 -0.91
CA ALA A 162 -7.43 -12.73 -2.35
C ALA A 162 -6.40 -11.69 -2.82
N ALA A 163 -6.47 -10.45 -2.33
CA ALA A 163 -5.52 -9.37 -2.63
C ALA A 163 -4.10 -9.74 -2.18
N ARG A 164 -3.95 -10.30 -0.98
CA ARG A 164 -2.66 -10.73 -0.43
C ARG A 164 -2.03 -11.86 -1.25
N VAL A 165 -2.82 -12.85 -1.64
CA VAL A 165 -2.37 -13.96 -2.48
C VAL A 165 -2.05 -13.48 -3.90
N CYS A 166 -2.89 -12.58 -4.43
CA CYS A 166 -2.69 -11.92 -5.72
C CYS A 166 -1.35 -11.18 -5.78
N GLY A 167 -1.05 -10.34 -4.78
CA GLY A 167 0.20 -9.57 -4.69
C GLY A 167 1.45 -10.45 -4.66
N ARG A 168 1.44 -11.54 -3.87
CA ARG A 168 2.55 -12.52 -3.85
C ARG A 168 2.72 -13.22 -5.20
N GLY A 169 1.61 -13.62 -5.82
CA GLY A 169 1.62 -14.23 -7.14
C GLY A 169 2.13 -13.27 -8.22
N TRP A 170 1.80 -11.98 -8.11
CA TRP A 170 2.26 -10.94 -9.03
C TRP A 170 3.76 -10.69 -8.94
N GLN A 171 4.31 -10.61 -7.73
CA GLN A 171 5.76 -10.50 -7.53
C GLN A 171 6.51 -11.67 -8.15
N GLN A 172 5.97 -12.88 -8.04
CA GLN A 172 6.54 -14.04 -8.71
C GLN A 172 6.43 -13.91 -10.23
N TYR A 173 5.26 -13.51 -10.75
CA TYR A 173 5.07 -13.30 -12.19
C TYR A 173 6.05 -12.29 -12.77
N GLN A 174 6.26 -11.14 -12.13
CA GLN A 174 7.21 -10.13 -12.58
C GLN A 174 8.64 -10.67 -12.70
N ARG A 175 9.06 -11.57 -11.80
CA ARG A 175 10.40 -12.19 -11.87
C ARG A 175 10.57 -13.14 -13.06
N TRP A 176 9.50 -13.81 -13.48
CA TRP A 176 9.52 -14.79 -14.57
C TRP A 176 8.98 -14.24 -15.89
N ARG A 177 8.54 -12.98 -15.91
CA ARG A 177 8.05 -12.33 -17.12
C ARG A 177 9.22 -12.10 -18.05
N GLU A 178 9.02 -12.42 -19.33
CA GLU A 178 9.99 -12.10 -20.37
C GLU A 178 10.24 -10.59 -20.40
N PRO A 179 11.49 -10.12 -20.31
CA PRO A 179 11.79 -8.70 -20.35
C PRO A 179 11.56 -8.14 -21.75
N ALA A 180 11.19 -6.87 -21.84
CA ALA A 180 11.13 -6.13 -23.10
C ALA A 180 12.53 -6.00 -23.74
N SER A 181 12.58 -5.60 -25.01
CA SER A 181 13.84 -5.32 -25.71
C SER A 181 14.70 -4.31 -24.94
N ALA A 182 16.02 -4.49 -24.96
CA ALA A 182 16.96 -3.59 -24.28
C ALA A 182 16.85 -2.15 -24.79
N GLU A 183 16.55 -1.96 -26.08
CA GLU A 183 16.33 -0.64 -26.67
C GLU A 183 15.02 -0.01 -26.19
N ALA A 184 13.94 -0.78 -26.16
CA ALA A 184 12.65 -0.31 -25.66
C ALA A 184 12.73 0.08 -24.17
N ASN A 185 13.47 -0.67 -23.35
CA ASN A 185 13.71 -0.32 -21.95
C ASN A 185 14.48 0.99 -21.77
N LYS A 186 15.38 1.34 -22.71
CA LYS A 186 16.07 2.64 -22.70
C LYS A 186 15.12 3.76 -23.10
N ARG A 187 14.37 3.58 -24.19
CA ARG A 187 13.40 4.56 -24.70
C ARG A 187 12.23 4.81 -23.74
N ALA A 188 11.79 3.78 -23.03
CA ALA A 188 10.72 3.89 -22.03
C ALA A 188 11.07 4.86 -20.90
N LYS A 189 12.36 4.98 -20.53
CA LYS A 189 12.81 5.93 -19.49
C LYS A 189 12.74 7.38 -19.95
N SER A 190 12.89 7.64 -21.24
CA SER A 190 12.80 8.99 -21.82
C SER A 190 11.36 9.40 -22.18
N ILE A 191 10.44 8.44 -22.29
CA ILE A 191 9.08 8.73 -22.70
C ILE A 191 8.27 9.24 -21.52
N THR A 192 7.62 10.39 -21.72
CA THR A 192 6.66 10.94 -20.77
C THR A 192 5.30 10.31 -21.03
N VAL A 193 4.68 9.74 -19.99
CA VAL A 193 3.34 9.16 -20.10
C VAL A 193 2.32 10.29 -20.32
N PRO A 194 1.44 10.20 -21.33
CA PRO A 194 0.46 11.23 -21.59
C PRO A 194 -0.55 11.33 -20.44
N THR A 195 -0.63 12.53 -19.83
CA THR A 195 -1.58 12.84 -18.75
C THR A 195 -2.97 13.23 -19.27
N ALA A 196 -3.06 13.56 -20.55
CA ALA A 196 -4.31 13.98 -21.17
C ALA A 196 -5.31 12.82 -21.26
N ILE A 197 -6.57 13.11 -20.96
CA ILE A 197 -7.65 12.12 -20.92
C ILE A 197 -7.88 11.56 -22.32
N HIS A 198 -8.08 10.25 -22.40
CA HIS A 198 -8.37 9.58 -23.65
C HIS A 198 -9.74 10.05 -24.22
N PRO A 199 -9.85 10.42 -25.51
CA PRO A 199 -11.08 10.98 -26.10
C PRO A 199 -12.33 10.09 -26.01
N TYR A 200 -12.12 8.77 -25.89
CA TYR A 200 -13.20 7.80 -25.66
C TYR A 200 -13.84 7.91 -24.27
N LEU A 201 -13.11 8.41 -23.27
CA LEU A 201 -13.54 8.51 -21.87
C LEU A 201 -14.07 9.90 -21.51
N LEU A 202 -14.03 10.84 -22.45
CA LEU A 202 -14.63 12.16 -22.27
C LEU A 202 -16.14 12.02 -22.43
N ASP A 203 -16.87 12.27 -21.35
CA ASP A 203 -18.31 12.54 -21.43
C ASP A 203 -18.52 13.90 -22.11
N GLU A 204 -19.62 14.05 -22.86
CA GLU A 204 -19.98 15.32 -23.54
C GLU A 204 -20.00 16.51 -22.58
N THR A 205 -20.35 16.27 -21.31
CA THR A 205 -20.38 17.29 -20.25
C THR A 205 -18.99 17.77 -19.84
N GLN A 206 -17.97 16.90 -19.88
CA GLN A 206 -16.59 17.26 -19.55
C GLN A 206 -15.92 18.04 -20.69
N VAL A 207 -16.27 17.73 -21.94
CA VAL A 207 -15.81 18.50 -23.11
C VAL A 207 -16.32 19.94 -23.01
N ALA A 208 -17.59 20.13 -22.67
CA ALA A 208 -18.15 21.48 -22.47
C ALA A 208 -17.49 22.24 -21.30
N ALA A 209 -17.12 21.54 -20.23
CA ALA A 209 -16.41 22.14 -19.10
C ALA A 209 -14.98 22.56 -19.48
N SER A 210 -14.24 21.73 -20.23
CA SER A 210 -12.91 22.11 -20.72
C SER A 210 -12.97 23.28 -21.69
N ASP A 211 -13.95 23.30 -22.59
CA ASP A 211 -14.15 24.40 -23.54
C ASP A 211 -14.48 25.70 -22.82
N MET A 212 -15.32 25.64 -21.77
CA MET A 212 -15.62 26.80 -20.93
C MET A 212 -14.36 27.30 -20.19
N VAL A 213 -13.53 26.41 -19.66
CA VAL A 213 -12.27 26.80 -19.00
C VAL A 213 -11.30 27.43 -20.00
N GLU A 214 -11.22 26.92 -21.24
CA GLU A 214 -10.43 27.53 -22.30
C GLU A 214 -10.99 28.90 -22.72
N GLN A 215 -12.31 29.03 -22.80
CA GLN A 215 -12.96 30.32 -23.01
C GLN A 215 -12.65 31.31 -21.88
N ILE A 216 -12.66 30.88 -20.62
CA ILE A 216 -12.28 31.71 -19.46
C ILE A 216 -10.80 32.11 -19.53
N LYS A 217 -9.90 31.18 -19.91
CA LYS A 217 -8.47 31.47 -20.06
C LYS A 217 -8.21 32.49 -21.18
N ASN A 218 -8.94 32.37 -22.29
CA ASN A 218 -8.83 33.26 -23.44
C ASN A 218 -9.69 34.51 -23.33
N TYR A 219 -10.52 34.62 -22.28
CA TYR A 219 -11.36 35.77 -22.04
C TYR A 219 -10.49 36.95 -21.61
N THR A 220 -10.22 37.82 -22.58
CA THR A 220 -9.75 39.16 -22.30
C THR A 220 -10.97 40.02 -22.02
N PRO A 221 -11.04 40.70 -20.86
CA PRO A 221 -12.16 41.60 -20.59
C PRO A 221 -12.18 42.67 -21.68
N LYS A 222 -13.31 42.82 -22.36
CA LYS A 222 -13.54 44.00 -23.20
C LYS A 222 -13.35 45.20 -22.28
N GLY A 223 -12.44 46.10 -22.64
CA GLY A 223 -12.08 47.25 -21.82
C GLY A 223 -13.32 47.94 -21.28
N THR A 224 -13.27 48.36 -20.01
CA THR A 224 -14.40 49.04 -19.39
C THR A 224 -14.74 50.32 -20.19
N ILE A 225 -15.97 50.81 -20.10
CA ILE A 225 -16.40 52.00 -20.84
C ILE A 225 -15.48 53.22 -20.61
N LEU A 226 -14.83 53.29 -19.44
CA LEU A 226 -13.82 54.29 -19.08
C LEU A 226 -12.49 54.14 -19.84
N GLU A 227 -12.14 52.92 -20.27
CA GLU A 227 -10.95 52.64 -21.10
C GLU A 227 -11.26 52.80 -22.60
N LEU A 228 -12.52 52.59 -23.03
CA LEU A 228 -12.94 52.80 -24.42
C LEU A 228 -13.07 54.29 -24.78
N THR A 229 -13.33 55.16 -23.81
CA THR A 229 -13.46 56.62 -24.02
C THR A 229 -12.18 57.41 -23.72
N ALA A 230 -11.20 56.81 -23.04
CA ALA A 230 -9.94 57.47 -22.75
C ALA A 230 -9.07 57.46 -24.01
N LYS A 231 -9.03 58.59 -24.73
CA LYS A 231 -7.95 58.86 -25.68
C LYS A 231 -6.61 58.54 -24.98
N PHE A 232 -5.70 57.86 -25.67
CA PHE A 232 -4.41 57.42 -25.12
C PHE A 232 -3.54 58.57 -24.55
N ASP A 233 -3.90 59.82 -24.85
CA ASP A 233 -3.25 61.04 -24.34
C ASP A 233 -4.07 61.80 -23.28
N SER A 234 -5.16 61.21 -22.76
CA SER A 234 -5.92 61.88 -21.71
C SER A 234 -5.09 61.99 -20.42
N PRO A 235 -5.14 63.13 -19.71
CA PRO A 235 -4.34 63.35 -18.49
C PRO A 235 -4.56 62.27 -17.43
N MET A 236 -5.78 61.72 -17.36
CA MET A 236 -6.14 60.64 -16.44
C MET A 236 -5.48 59.31 -16.81
N TYR A 237 -5.38 58.97 -18.11
CA TYR A 237 -4.71 57.75 -18.58
C TYR A 237 -3.20 57.82 -18.35
N LEU A 238 -2.57 58.98 -18.64
CA LEU A 238 -1.15 59.20 -18.37
C LEU A 238 -0.84 59.14 -16.88
N ALA A 239 -1.68 59.73 -16.03
CA ALA A 239 -1.55 59.63 -14.58
C ALA A 239 -1.70 58.18 -14.07
N MET A 240 -2.62 57.41 -14.64
CA MET A 240 -2.83 56.00 -14.30
C MET A 240 -1.65 55.12 -14.75
N LYS A 241 -1.11 55.34 -15.96
CA LYS A 241 0.09 54.66 -16.49
C LYS A 241 1.33 54.98 -15.64
N ALA A 242 1.51 56.24 -15.25
CA ALA A 242 2.58 56.66 -14.36
C ALA A 242 2.46 56.05 -12.95
N LYS A 243 1.25 56.00 -12.38
CA LYS A 243 1.01 55.30 -11.11
C LYS A 243 1.23 53.79 -11.23
N LYS A 244 0.81 53.15 -12.31
CA LYS A 244 0.99 51.71 -12.55
C LYS A 244 2.47 51.36 -12.73
N GLN A 245 3.29 52.22 -13.34
CA GLN A 245 4.74 52.04 -13.39
C GLN A 245 5.41 52.23 -12.03
N LYS A 246 4.99 53.23 -11.25
CA LYS A 246 5.55 53.46 -9.89
C LYS A 246 5.18 52.36 -8.90
N HIS A 247 3.93 51.92 -8.91
CA HIS A 247 3.42 50.93 -7.96
C HIS A 247 3.50 49.50 -8.47
N GLY A 248 3.75 49.27 -9.76
CA GLY A 248 3.80 47.94 -10.38
C GLY A 248 4.80 47.02 -9.69
N LYS A 249 6.02 47.50 -9.44
CA LYS A 249 7.05 46.73 -8.71
C LYS A 249 6.64 46.40 -7.27
N THR A 250 5.91 47.29 -6.60
CA THR A 250 5.42 47.06 -5.23
C THR A 250 4.29 46.04 -5.22
N VAL A 251 3.40 46.09 -6.22
CA VAL A 251 2.29 45.16 -6.38
C VAL A 251 2.80 43.77 -6.77
N GLU A 252 3.76 43.68 -7.68
CA GLU A 252 4.44 42.43 -8.04
C GLU A 252 5.14 41.82 -6.83
N LYS A 253 5.94 42.62 -6.10
CA LYS A 253 6.61 42.15 -4.88
C LYS A 253 5.62 41.69 -3.81
N LYS A 254 4.46 42.35 -3.68
CA LYS A 254 3.42 41.93 -2.73
C LYS A 254 2.72 40.64 -3.19
N ARG A 255 2.53 40.47 -4.50
CA ARG A 255 1.93 39.27 -5.10
C ARG A 255 2.89 38.08 -5.04
N GLU A 256 4.19 38.32 -5.21
CA GLU A 256 5.26 37.34 -4.98
C GLU A 256 5.35 36.96 -3.51
N ASN A 257 5.29 37.94 -2.58
CA ASN A 257 5.25 37.65 -1.15
C ASN A 257 4.03 36.81 -0.75
N MET A 258 2.84 37.11 -1.29
CA MET A 258 1.64 36.29 -1.05
C MET A 258 1.78 34.89 -1.64
N LYS A 259 2.42 34.74 -2.80
CA LYS A 259 2.75 33.43 -3.38
C LYS A 259 3.78 32.66 -2.54
N SER A 260 4.79 33.34 -1.99
CA SER A 260 5.78 32.71 -1.12
C SER A 260 5.19 32.34 0.25
N GLU A 261 4.29 33.15 0.80
CA GLU A 261 3.55 32.81 2.03
C GLU A 261 2.61 31.62 1.80
N ALA A 262 1.97 31.52 0.63
CA ALA A 262 1.17 30.36 0.25
C ALA A 262 2.03 29.09 0.01
N GLY A 263 3.23 29.23 -0.57
CA GLY A 263 4.16 28.11 -0.76
C GLY A 263 4.81 27.59 0.54
N LEU A 264 5.02 28.46 1.52
CA LEU A 264 5.57 28.09 2.85
C LEU A 264 4.61 27.22 3.70
N LEU A 265 3.33 27.19 3.36
CA LEU A 265 2.32 26.34 4.00
C LEU A 265 2.31 24.91 3.45
N GLU A 266 2.84 24.67 2.25
CA GLU A 266 2.93 23.31 1.68
C GLU A 266 4.24 22.58 2.06
N ASP A 267 5.33 23.29 2.35
CA ASP A 267 6.64 22.69 2.68
C ASP A 267 6.88 22.39 4.17
N ASN A 268 5.89 22.57 5.06
CA ASN A 268 5.99 22.26 6.50
C ASN A 268 5.10 21.09 6.95
N LEU A 269 5.21 19.97 6.25
CA LEU A 269 4.83 18.65 6.77
C LEU A 269 6.04 17.69 6.77
N ASP A 270 7.16 18.11 7.38
CA ASP A 270 8.18 17.15 7.82
C ASP A 270 9.03 17.66 9.02
N PHE A 271 8.66 17.15 10.19
CA PHE A 271 9.51 16.62 11.26
C PHE A 271 10.63 17.45 11.96
N LYS A 272 10.54 17.34 13.30
CA LYS A 272 11.59 17.40 14.34
C LYS A 272 12.04 18.76 14.90
N VAL A 273 11.43 19.05 16.05
CA VAL A 273 11.92 19.91 17.13
C VAL A 273 13.38 19.59 17.49
N SER A 274 14.26 20.57 17.29
CA SER A 274 15.54 20.67 17.96
C SER A 274 15.68 22.08 18.53
N LYS A 275 15.71 22.17 19.87
CA LYS A 275 16.05 23.38 20.61
C LYS A 275 17.45 23.85 20.21
N ARG A 276 17.58 25.02 19.60
CA ARG A 276 18.73 25.91 19.79
C ARG A 276 18.29 27.37 19.77
N SER A 277 18.56 28.02 20.89
CA SER A 277 18.50 29.46 21.09
C SER A 277 19.45 30.18 20.15
N SER A 278 18.98 31.26 19.53
CA SER A 278 19.83 32.42 19.26
C SER A 278 18.97 33.67 19.09
N ASN A 279 19.30 34.67 19.90
CA ASN A 279 18.76 36.02 19.89
C ASN A 279 18.99 36.67 18.53
N ILE A 280 17.92 37.09 17.85
CA ILE A 280 17.96 38.19 16.87
C ILE A 280 16.86 39.18 17.23
N THR A 281 17.31 40.29 17.83
CA THR A 281 16.51 41.47 18.12
C THR A 281 16.20 42.20 16.81
N SER A 282 14.93 42.30 16.45
CA SER A 282 14.47 43.31 15.48
C SER A 282 13.30 44.08 16.08
N LYS A 283 13.59 45.33 16.48
CA LYS A 283 12.63 46.30 17.01
C LYS A 283 11.57 46.61 15.96
N LYS A 284 10.38 46.02 16.06
CA LYS A 284 9.17 46.52 15.40
C LYS A 284 8.64 47.68 16.24
N LYS A 285 8.76 48.92 15.73
CA LYS A 285 8.07 50.10 16.29
C LYS A 285 6.56 49.79 16.33
N LYS A 286 5.99 49.68 17.54
CA LYS A 286 4.53 49.72 17.73
C LYS A 286 4.04 51.09 17.27
N LYS A 287 3.04 51.11 16.39
CA LYS A 287 2.24 52.31 16.14
C LYS A 287 1.36 52.48 17.37
N GLU A 288 1.56 53.56 18.13
CA GLU A 288 0.61 53.96 19.17
C GLU A 288 -0.71 54.33 18.48
N VAL A 289 -1.77 53.63 18.86
CA VAL A 289 -3.14 54.01 18.54
C VAL A 289 -3.54 54.96 19.66
N VAL A 290 -3.61 56.25 19.37
CA VAL A 290 -4.19 57.23 20.30
C VAL A 290 -5.68 56.90 20.37
N GLN A 291 -6.12 56.34 21.51
CA GLN A 291 -7.54 56.12 21.80
C GLN A 291 -8.11 57.42 22.39
N ASP A 292 -9.26 57.83 21.87
CA ASP A 292 -10.00 59.01 22.30
C ASP A 292 -10.45 58.84 23.78
N GLU A 293 -10.34 59.87 24.62
CA GLU A 293 -10.58 59.76 26.07
C GLU A 293 -12.03 59.38 26.44
N ASN A 294 -12.95 59.48 25.48
CA ASN A 294 -14.36 59.10 25.62
C ASN A 294 -14.69 57.71 25.03
N TYR A 295 -13.68 56.89 24.68
CA TYR A 295 -13.93 55.56 24.13
C TYR A 295 -14.40 54.57 25.20
N ILE A 296 -15.69 54.21 25.17
CA ILE A 296 -16.24 53.11 25.95
C ILE A 296 -16.14 51.82 25.11
N PRO A 297 -15.31 50.84 25.51
CA PRO A 297 -15.25 49.57 24.80
C PRO A 297 -16.59 48.82 24.93
N HIS A 298 -17.17 48.44 23.80
CA HIS A 298 -18.38 47.64 23.78
C HIS A 298 -18.06 46.18 24.09
N PHE A 299 -18.73 45.64 25.10
CA PHE A 299 -18.71 44.22 25.44
C PHE A 299 -20.11 43.62 25.21
N ALA A 300 -20.19 42.38 24.74
CA ALA A 300 -21.46 41.69 24.63
C ALA A 300 -22.07 41.50 26.04
N SER A 301 -23.38 41.71 26.20
CA SER A 301 -24.08 41.64 27.50
C SER A 301 -23.86 40.32 28.23
N ASP A 302 -23.60 39.25 27.48
CA ASP A 302 -23.56 37.87 28.00
C ASP A 302 -22.12 37.35 28.18
N GLN A 303 -21.11 38.22 28.02
CA GLN A 303 -19.70 37.82 28.09
C GLN A 303 -19.34 37.15 29.43
N HIS A 304 -19.93 37.58 30.54
CA HIS A 304 -19.66 37.02 31.86
C HIS A 304 -20.26 35.62 32.01
N THR A 305 -21.40 35.37 31.36
CA THR A 305 -22.08 34.07 31.32
C THR A 305 -21.31 33.10 30.41
N GLU A 306 -20.81 33.57 29.27
CA GLU A 306 -19.99 32.76 28.35
C GLU A 306 -18.62 32.42 28.94
N MET A 307 -17.94 33.35 29.63
CA MET A 307 -16.68 33.05 30.32
C MET A 307 -16.83 32.00 31.42
N GLY A 308 -17.99 31.92 32.07
CA GLY A 308 -18.30 30.88 33.07
C GLY A 308 -18.62 29.51 32.48
N MET A 309 -19.07 29.45 31.23
CA MET A 309 -19.41 28.21 30.52
C MET A 309 -18.32 27.74 29.54
N ALA A 310 -17.33 28.60 29.24
CA ALA A 310 -16.21 28.26 28.39
C ALA A 310 -15.29 27.24 29.09
N VAL A 311 -15.27 26.01 28.57
CA VAL A 311 -14.29 24.99 28.95
C VAL A 311 -12.92 25.43 28.44
N ASN A 312 -12.21 26.22 29.23
CA ASN A 312 -10.88 26.73 28.90
C ASN A 312 -9.85 25.59 28.96
N PHE A 313 -9.64 24.94 27.82
CA PHE A 313 -8.62 23.89 27.64
C PHE A 313 -7.22 24.37 28.07
N SER A 314 -6.91 25.65 27.87
CA SER A 314 -5.65 26.26 28.32
C SER A 314 -5.48 26.26 29.84
N ALA A 315 -6.55 26.53 30.61
CA ALA A 315 -6.53 26.49 32.07
C ALA A 315 -6.46 25.05 32.62
N GLY A 316 -7.08 24.10 31.92
CA GLY A 316 -6.94 22.66 32.23
C GLY A 316 -5.56 22.11 31.88
N ALA A 317 -4.93 22.61 30.81
CA ALA A 317 -3.59 22.21 30.39
C ALA A 317 -2.49 22.75 31.33
N SER A 318 -2.66 23.94 31.91
CA SER A 318 -1.73 24.45 32.94
C SER A 318 -1.78 23.65 34.24
N ALA A 319 -2.92 23.05 34.59
CA ALA A 319 -3.02 22.16 35.75
C ALA A 319 -2.42 20.76 35.49
N ALA A 320 -2.14 20.42 34.22
CA ALA A 320 -1.55 19.16 33.79
C ALA A 320 -0.04 19.28 33.51
N GLU A 321 0.61 20.32 34.04
CA GLU A 321 2.06 20.49 33.91
C GLU A 321 2.81 19.39 34.67
N LEU A 322 3.73 18.74 33.96
CA LEU A 322 4.57 17.65 34.45
C LEU A 322 5.80 18.25 35.14
N ASP A 323 5.75 18.36 36.46
CA ASP A 323 6.87 18.87 37.28
C ASP A 323 8.07 17.91 37.21
N LEU A 324 9.16 18.38 36.59
CA LEU A 324 10.44 17.67 36.41
C LEU A 324 11.44 17.96 37.53
N GLY A 325 10.97 18.46 38.68
CA GLY A 325 11.70 18.53 39.94
C GLY A 325 12.00 17.16 40.54
N VAL A 326 12.88 16.40 39.89
CA VAL A 326 13.52 15.21 40.45
C VAL A 326 14.48 15.67 41.54
N ASP A 327 14.32 15.09 42.73
CA ASP A 327 15.32 15.00 43.82
C ASP A 327 15.20 15.95 45.03
N THR A 328 14.00 16.07 45.62
CA THR A 328 13.88 16.43 47.05
C THR A 328 12.98 15.42 47.78
N GLY A 329 13.51 14.78 48.82
CA GLY A 329 12.87 13.66 49.53
C GLY A 329 11.57 13.98 50.28
N ASP A 330 11.18 15.25 50.38
CA ASP A 330 9.94 15.66 51.05
C ASP A 330 8.69 15.56 50.16
N ALA A 331 8.82 15.72 48.84
CA ALA A 331 7.70 15.52 47.90
C ALA A 331 7.22 14.06 47.87
N ASP A 332 8.12 13.12 48.19
CA ASP A 332 7.90 11.69 48.12
C ASP A 332 7.11 11.13 49.32
N ARG A 333 7.06 11.87 50.44
CA ARG A 333 6.23 11.53 51.61
C ARG A 333 4.77 11.94 51.41
N SER A 334 4.50 13.06 50.74
CA SER A 334 3.14 13.53 50.44
C SER A 334 2.40 12.60 49.46
N ARG A 335 3.12 12.00 48.49
CA ARG A 335 2.55 11.04 47.52
C ARG A 335 2.13 9.71 48.14
N ARG A 336 2.79 9.24 49.20
CA ARG A 336 2.49 7.95 49.85
C ARG A 336 1.17 7.93 50.63
N ASN A 337 0.61 9.09 50.99
CA ASN A 337 -0.62 9.19 51.76
C ASN A 337 -1.85 9.66 50.95
N GLN A 338 -1.72 9.81 49.63
CA GLN A 338 -2.87 10.15 48.78
C GLN A 338 -3.66 8.88 48.42
N LEU A 339 -4.91 8.79 48.91
CA LEU A 339 -5.85 7.78 48.45
C LEU A 339 -6.47 8.21 47.11
N ARG A 340 -6.50 7.29 46.14
CA ARG A 340 -7.18 7.49 44.85
C ARG A 340 -8.45 6.65 44.80
N TRP A 341 -9.51 7.23 44.26
CA TRP A 341 -10.77 6.53 44.04
C TRP A 341 -10.65 5.58 42.85
N ASP A 342 -10.73 4.27 43.09
CA ASP A 342 -10.76 3.27 42.02
C ASP A 342 -12.21 3.06 41.55
N ARG A 343 -12.56 3.60 40.37
CA ARG A 343 -13.91 3.55 39.79
C ARG A 343 -14.43 2.13 39.58
N LYS A 344 -13.54 1.14 39.42
CA LYS A 344 -13.93 -0.26 39.18
C LYS A 344 -14.23 -1.00 40.48
N ARG A 345 -13.53 -0.62 41.56
CA ARG A 345 -13.67 -1.23 42.89
C ARG A 345 -14.55 -0.40 43.85
N LYS A 346 -15.00 0.79 43.40
CA LYS A 346 -15.87 1.73 44.12
C LYS A 346 -15.47 1.95 45.59
N LYS A 347 -14.16 2.08 45.82
CA LYS A 347 -13.59 2.45 47.13
C LYS A 347 -12.28 3.21 46.93
N MET A 348 -11.89 3.98 47.93
CA MET A 348 -10.58 4.62 47.96
C MET A 348 -9.48 3.58 48.18
N VAL A 349 -8.43 3.62 47.37
CA VAL A 349 -7.28 2.71 47.41
C VAL A 349 -6.02 3.55 47.55
N GLN A 350 -5.16 3.19 48.50
CA GLN A 350 -3.82 3.75 48.66
C GLN A 350 -2.85 2.94 47.80
N ASP A 351 -1.97 3.60 47.03
CA ASP A 351 -0.94 2.95 46.20
C ASP A 351 0.16 2.35 47.11
N SER A 352 -0.16 1.25 47.79
CA SER A 352 0.78 0.46 48.61
C SER A 352 1.44 -0.62 47.76
N ASP A 353 2.43 -0.23 46.96
CA ASP A 353 3.27 -1.14 46.18
C ASP A 353 4.38 -1.80 47.06
N GLY A 354 4.07 -2.09 48.32
CA GLY A 354 5.00 -2.62 49.32
C GLY A 354 5.07 -4.15 49.43
N SER A 355 4.20 -4.90 48.76
CA SER A 355 4.10 -6.37 48.96
C SER A 355 4.53 -7.22 47.75
N ARG A 356 5.27 -6.67 46.78
CA ARG A 356 5.82 -7.46 45.65
C ARG A 356 7.21 -7.98 46.00
N LYS A 357 7.44 -9.29 45.95
CA LYS A 357 8.76 -9.90 46.14
C LYS A 357 9.71 -9.40 45.03
N MET A 358 10.72 -8.63 45.44
CA MET A 358 11.75 -8.06 44.56
C MET A 358 13.02 -8.90 44.64
N ILE A 359 13.62 -9.21 43.50
CA ILE A 359 14.89 -9.95 43.41
C ILE A 359 15.98 -8.96 42.97
N ARG A 360 17.17 -9.04 43.57
CA ARG A 360 18.35 -8.25 43.17
C ARG A 360 18.99 -8.89 41.93
N THR A 361 19.27 -8.09 40.91
CA THR A 361 20.07 -8.50 39.76
C THR A 361 21.56 -8.31 40.02
N GLU A 362 22.41 -8.93 39.22
CA GLU A 362 23.88 -8.87 39.29
C GLU A 362 24.47 -7.47 39.06
N PHE A 363 23.68 -6.54 38.52
CA PHE A 363 24.02 -5.11 38.40
C PHE A 363 23.39 -4.24 39.52
N GLY A 364 22.93 -4.85 40.62
CA GLY A 364 22.46 -4.14 41.82
C GLY A 364 21.03 -3.58 41.76
N GLY A 365 20.34 -3.65 40.61
CA GLY A 365 18.95 -3.24 40.47
C GLY A 365 17.96 -4.25 41.08
N ARG A 366 16.85 -3.77 41.67
CA ARG A 366 15.77 -4.63 42.18
C ARG A 366 14.64 -4.68 41.15
N ILE A 367 14.28 -5.88 40.67
CA ILE A 367 13.20 -6.10 39.70
C ILE A 367 12.15 -7.04 40.33
N PRO A 368 10.84 -6.84 40.07
CA PRO A 368 9.79 -7.75 40.54
C PRO A 368 9.99 -9.18 40.01
N ALA A 369 9.78 -10.17 40.86
CA ALA A 369 10.03 -11.59 40.57
C ALA A 369 9.22 -12.16 39.37
N THR A 370 8.23 -11.44 38.86
CA THR A 370 7.41 -11.82 37.70
C THR A 370 8.14 -11.67 36.35
N TYR A 371 9.30 -11.00 36.31
CA TYR A 371 10.00 -10.70 35.06
C TYR A 371 10.95 -11.82 34.56
N ARG A 372 11.20 -12.88 35.35
CA ARG A 372 12.01 -14.03 34.92
C ARG A 372 11.14 -15.03 34.16
N SER A 373 10.89 -14.76 32.88
CA SER A 373 10.03 -15.58 32.01
C SER A 373 10.61 -16.94 31.57
N GLY A 374 11.77 -17.37 32.09
CA GLY A 374 12.42 -18.65 31.75
C GLY A 374 12.86 -18.82 30.28
N ARG A 375 12.50 -17.85 29.42
CA ARG A 375 12.64 -17.91 27.96
C ARG A 375 14.10 -17.90 27.49
N TYR A 376 15.00 -17.29 28.28
CA TYR A 376 16.44 -17.28 28.00
C TYR A 376 17.11 -18.61 28.32
N ASP A 377 16.72 -19.28 29.41
CA ASP A 377 17.25 -20.60 29.75
C ASP A 377 16.79 -21.68 28.75
N GLU A 378 15.56 -21.57 28.24
CA GLU A 378 15.05 -22.40 27.13
C GLU A 378 15.79 -22.13 25.81
N TRP A 379 16.10 -20.86 25.51
CA TRP A 379 16.91 -20.49 24.35
C TRP A 379 18.34 -21.02 24.49
N LYS A 380 18.95 -20.91 25.68
CA LYS A 380 20.29 -21.42 25.96
C LYS A 380 20.39 -22.93 25.78
N LYS A 381 19.39 -23.70 26.25
CA LYS A 381 19.32 -25.15 25.98
C LYS A 381 19.15 -25.49 24.50
N ARG A 382 18.46 -24.64 23.74
CA ARG A 382 18.22 -24.86 22.30
C ARG A 382 19.44 -24.50 21.44
N ASN A 383 20.30 -23.60 21.93
CA ASN A 383 21.46 -23.08 21.19
C ASN A 383 22.82 -23.45 21.80
N ALA A 384 22.85 -24.22 22.89
CA ALA A 384 24.10 -24.73 23.43
C ALA A 384 24.76 -25.66 22.38
N PRO A 385 26.03 -25.42 21.99
CA PRO A 385 26.77 -26.35 21.15
C PRO A 385 26.87 -27.70 21.87
N ALA A 386 26.81 -28.79 21.11
CA ALA A 386 27.11 -30.11 21.63
C ALA A 386 28.61 -30.13 21.97
N ASP A 387 28.94 -30.24 23.25
CA ASP A 387 30.26 -30.63 23.70
C ASP A 387 30.44 -32.12 23.32
N ASP A 388 30.99 -32.36 22.14
CA ASP A 388 31.61 -33.64 21.80
C ASP A 388 33.04 -33.58 22.38
N ASP A 389 33.17 -33.99 23.64
CA ASP A 389 34.43 -34.51 24.18
C ASP A 389 34.62 -35.91 23.57
N ASP A 390 35.39 -36.00 22.49
CA ASP A 390 36.15 -37.20 22.14
C ASP A 390 37.31 -36.81 21.20
N ASP A 391 38.52 -37.07 21.69
CA ASP A 391 39.82 -36.87 21.03
C ASP A 391 39.93 -37.63 19.70
N ASP A 392 40.17 -36.93 18.58
CA ASP A 392 41.17 -37.38 17.60
C ASP A 392 41.63 -36.25 16.64
N HIS A 393 42.94 -36.17 16.43
CA HIS A 393 43.58 -35.14 15.61
C HIS A 393 43.53 -35.48 14.11
N SER A 394 42.94 -34.61 13.27
CA SER A 394 43.55 -34.16 11.99
C SER A 394 42.66 -33.17 11.19
N ASN A 395 43.14 -31.92 11.16
CA ASN A 395 43.14 -30.95 10.06
C ASN A 395 41.91 -30.85 9.10
N ALA A 396 41.14 -29.75 9.21
CA ALA A 396 41.07 -28.68 8.19
C ALA A 396 39.76 -27.85 8.28
N ASN A 397 39.86 -26.74 9.03
CA ASN A 397 39.33 -25.41 8.72
C ASN A 397 38.12 -25.26 7.76
N ARG A 398 36.90 -25.10 8.32
CA ARG A 398 35.87 -24.16 7.80
C ARG A 398 34.98 -23.64 8.92
N LYS A 399 35.35 -22.51 9.52
CA LYS A 399 34.41 -21.64 10.22
C LYS A 399 33.40 -21.11 9.19
N LYS A 400 32.10 -21.38 9.34
CA LYS A 400 31.05 -20.75 8.52
C LYS A 400 30.56 -19.46 9.21
N PRO A 401 30.61 -18.29 8.54
CA PRO A 401 30.07 -17.06 9.11
C PRO A 401 28.53 -17.09 9.16
N VAL A 402 27.98 -16.44 10.18
CA VAL A 402 26.54 -16.21 10.36
C VAL A 402 26.12 -15.03 9.50
N SER A 403 25.11 -15.24 8.64
CA SER A 403 24.15 -14.27 8.06
C SER A 403 23.97 -14.36 6.53
N GLU A 404 23.47 -15.49 6.04
CA GLU A 404 22.76 -15.51 4.75
C GLU A 404 21.44 -16.25 4.88
N PHE A 405 20.37 -15.63 4.37
CA PHE A 405 19.04 -16.22 4.31
C PHE A 405 19.06 -17.40 3.33
N ARG A 406 19.06 -18.63 3.85
CA ARG A 406 19.11 -19.86 3.04
C ARG A 406 17.69 -20.40 2.76
N PRO A 407 17.27 -20.51 1.49
CA PRO A 407 15.95 -21.05 1.12
C PRO A 407 15.71 -22.48 1.62
N HIS A 408 14.45 -22.81 1.90
CA HIS A 408 14.04 -24.10 2.49
C HIS A 408 14.49 -25.33 1.68
N TRP A 409 14.48 -25.25 0.34
CA TRP A 409 14.91 -26.35 -0.53
C TRP A 409 16.40 -26.67 -0.39
N MET A 410 17.23 -25.66 -0.14
CA MET A 410 18.67 -25.86 0.05
C MET A 410 18.96 -26.55 1.40
N LYS A 411 18.22 -26.17 2.45
CA LYS A 411 18.26 -26.87 3.75
C LYS A 411 17.76 -28.31 3.65
N HIS A 412 16.73 -28.56 2.84
CA HIS A 412 16.22 -29.91 2.58
C HIS A 412 17.25 -30.79 1.86
N ASN A 413 17.91 -30.26 0.82
CA ASN A 413 18.93 -30.99 0.08
C ASN A 413 20.19 -31.27 0.91
N GLU A 414 20.61 -30.33 1.74
CA GLU A 414 21.73 -30.54 2.68
C GLU A 414 21.36 -31.58 3.75
N ARG A 415 20.12 -31.60 4.22
CA ARG A 415 19.62 -32.63 5.13
C ARG A 415 19.58 -34.01 4.46
N LEU A 416 19.21 -34.10 3.18
CA LEU A 416 19.28 -35.34 2.40
C LEU A 416 20.74 -35.77 2.15
N ALA A 417 21.64 -34.83 1.87
CA ALA A 417 23.06 -35.09 1.68
C ALA A 417 23.72 -35.60 2.98
N ASN A 418 23.43 -34.98 4.12
CA ASN A 418 23.89 -35.45 5.43
C ASN A 418 23.30 -36.81 5.80
N LYS A 419 22.03 -37.07 5.44
CA LYS A 419 21.41 -38.39 5.65
C LYS A 419 22.05 -39.47 4.76
N LYS A 420 22.51 -39.11 3.56
CA LYS A 420 23.32 -40.00 2.70
C LYS A 420 24.72 -40.20 3.27
N ALA A 421 25.38 -39.13 3.74
CA ALA A 421 26.73 -39.19 4.31
C ALA A 421 26.78 -39.99 5.63
N GLY A 422 25.76 -39.85 6.49
CA GLY A 422 25.60 -40.66 7.71
C GLY A 422 25.10 -42.08 7.47
N ALA A 423 24.67 -42.41 6.25
CA ALA A 423 24.28 -43.77 5.87
C ALA A 423 25.42 -44.57 5.22
N SER A 424 26.55 -43.93 4.88
CA SER A 424 27.64 -44.55 4.12
C SER A 424 28.96 -44.71 4.87
N LYS A 425 29.00 -44.50 6.19
CA LYS A 425 30.15 -44.86 7.03
C LYS A 425 29.64 -45.53 8.30
N GLU A 426 29.63 -46.86 8.26
CA GLU A 426 29.82 -47.79 9.37
C GLU A 426 29.43 -49.17 8.86
N PHE A 427 30.43 -50.01 8.53
CA PHE A 427 30.20 -51.44 8.39
C PHE A 427 29.74 -51.95 9.77
N LYS A 428 28.43 -52.13 9.94
CA LYS A 428 27.85 -52.66 11.17
C LYS A 428 28.43 -54.04 11.45
N ASP A 429 29.06 -54.19 12.60
CA ASP A 429 29.62 -55.46 13.05
C ASP A 429 28.51 -56.54 13.17
N LYS A 430 28.83 -57.80 12.84
CA LYS A 430 27.85 -58.90 12.73
C LYS A 430 27.04 -59.07 14.01
N GLN A 431 27.64 -58.81 15.17
CA GLN A 431 26.97 -58.90 16.47
C GLN A 431 25.91 -57.79 16.67
N GLN A 432 26.16 -56.58 16.17
CA GLN A 432 25.19 -55.48 16.26
C GLN A 432 23.95 -55.77 15.41
N ILE A 433 24.12 -56.38 14.23
CA ILE A 433 23.01 -56.80 13.36
C ILE A 433 22.12 -57.85 14.04
N VAL A 434 22.74 -58.84 14.71
CA VAL A 434 21.99 -59.88 15.46
C VAL A 434 21.21 -59.26 16.62
N LYS A 435 21.84 -58.35 17.38
CA LYS A 435 21.20 -57.65 18.50
C LYS A 435 20.01 -56.79 18.04
N GLU A 436 20.13 -56.14 16.88
CA GLU A 436 19.05 -55.33 16.28
C GLU A 436 17.87 -56.21 15.81
N ARG A 437 18.16 -57.39 15.24
CA ARG A 437 17.12 -58.38 14.85
C ARG A 437 16.36 -58.92 16.06
N LEU A 438 17.06 -59.33 17.11
CA LEU A 438 16.47 -59.81 18.36
C LEU A 438 15.57 -58.73 19.00
N ARG A 439 15.98 -57.47 18.93
CA ARG A 439 15.19 -56.33 19.46
C ARG A 439 13.91 -56.11 18.66
N LYS A 440 13.98 -56.18 17.32
CA LYS A 440 12.79 -56.10 16.44
C LYS A 440 11.85 -57.27 16.65
N GLU A 441 12.37 -58.47 16.87
CA GLU A 441 11.57 -59.66 17.12
C GLU A 441 10.82 -59.59 18.47
N LYS A 442 11.51 -59.17 19.54
CA LYS A 442 10.86 -58.88 20.84
C LYS A 442 9.75 -57.84 20.72
N LEU A 443 9.94 -56.79 19.92
CA LEU A 443 8.91 -55.77 19.69
C LEU A 443 7.69 -56.36 18.95
N LYS A 444 7.93 -57.20 17.94
CA LYS A 444 6.88 -57.88 17.17
C LYS A 444 6.09 -58.87 18.04
N GLN A 445 6.75 -59.58 18.96
CA GLN A 445 6.09 -60.45 19.94
C GLN A 445 5.22 -59.64 20.93
N ARG A 446 5.71 -58.51 21.45
CA ARG A 446 4.91 -57.61 22.30
C ARG A 446 3.67 -57.08 21.59
N LEU A 447 3.79 -56.73 20.31
CA LEU A 447 2.66 -56.27 19.49
C LEU A 447 1.64 -57.40 19.23
N LYS A 448 2.09 -58.64 19.01
CA LYS A 448 1.20 -59.81 18.87
C LYS A 448 0.42 -60.12 20.15
N HIS A 449 1.03 -60.00 21.33
CA HIS A 449 0.33 -60.19 22.60
C HIS A 449 -0.67 -59.07 22.91
N LYS A 450 -0.38 -57.83 22.50
CA LYS A 450 -1.31 -56.70 22.68
C LYS A 450 -2.58 -56.81 21.82
N GLY A 451 -2.54 -57.56 20.72
CA GLY A 451 -3.68 -57.75 19.80
C GLY A 451 -4.69 -58.84 20.20
N LYS A 452 -4.36 -59.75 21.13
CA LYS A 452 -5.25 -60.87 21.52
C LYS A 452 -6.12 -60.61 22.77
N GLY A 453 -5.94 -59.49 23.47
CA GLY A 453 -6.63 -59.22 24.75
C GLY A 453 -7.91 -58.38 24.68
N LYS A 454 -8.49 -58.11 23.50
CA LYS A 454 -9.60 -57.14 23.36
C LYS A 454 -10.75 -57.61 22.45
N LYS A 455 -11.24 -58.83 22.65
CA LYS A 455 -12.57 -59.28 22.16
C LYS A 455 -13.15 -60.30 23.14
N GLY A 456 -13.98 -59.83 24.08
CA GLY A 456 -14.74 -60.69 24.98
C GLY A 456 -15.34 -59.88 26.13
N GLY A 457 -16.62 -59.49 26.00
CA GLY A 457 -17.40 -58.98 27.12
C GLY A 457 -18.31 -57.80 26.78
N ARG A 458 -19.52 -58.10 26.27
CA ARG A 458 -20.80 -57.51 26.71
C ARG A 458 -21.94 -57.97 25.78
N LYS A 459 -22.57 -59.08 26.14
CA LYS A 459 -23.97 -59.40 25.86
C LYS A 459 -24.59 -59.92 27.17
N LYS A 460 -25.89 -59.64 27.37
CA LYS A 460 -26.76 -59.80 28.55
C LYS A 460 -26.77 -58.55 29.45
N LYS A 461 -27.91 -57.99 29.85
CA LYS A 461 -29.32 -58.43 29.82
C LYS A 461 -30.18 -57.42 29.08
#